data_AF-V9E1H3-F1
#
_entry.id   AF-V9E1H3-F1
#
_cell.length_a   1.000
_cell.length_b   1.000
_cell.length_c   1.000
_cell.angle_alpha   90.00
_cell.angle_beta   90.00
_cell.angle_gamma   90.00
#
_symmetry.space_group_name_H-M   'P 1'
#
loop_
_entity.id
_entity.type
_entity.pdbx_description
1 polymer ?
#
loop_
_entity_poly.entity_id
_entity_poly.type
_entity_poly.pdbx_seq_one_letter_code
_entity_poly.pdbx_strand_id
1 'polypeptide(L)'
;MPREIGDLLVVFDFDDSLVNEDSDVFVFGSFHPELCQTAYERHANKPIWPSVFDDMLQVLSTEKPHVTPELIRETVAQIPIQARMIDAIRMAVDLFGAEVKVISDGNTFYIESMLQHRELSEHVKEVFANPVEHETLDDGRTRLRIRPYHADHLDPHGCTWCPTNMCKGSILDSIRNGKAYSRVIYVGDGTGDFCPASRLTENDVVLARSHLVNGNPYGLQRRINENPGIVHAPVVSWSTGYDIYRRFAQFCPSPYVSPRTIPRISGSVLVVFDYDWSLINENSDTFIFQQLYPELLGTLRERRKTQPSWTKIMDDMLGVLAEDKSDITPDMIRDTVARVPIQSHMLDALRLAAEIYNADVKIVSDANSVYIESMLELRGLTQDVSEVITNPASFETLENGRSRLRVRPYHGEAFEAHGCEWCPTNMCKGRIVDILRKAHPYSSVLYVGDGSGDFCAATHLTKKDVVFARADEADGRSYGLQKRIDSNPNLVEASVVPWSTGDDIYRHFSQFFHAPPP
;
A
#
# COMPACT_ATOMS: atom_id res chain seq x y z
N MET A 1 -11.45 -40.54 -13.25
CA MET A 1 -10.88 -39.45 -14.06
C MET A 1 -10.12 -38.55 -13.10
N PRO A 2 -8.85 -38.18 -13.36
CA PRO A 2 -8.19 -37.17 -12.55
C PRO A 2 -8.99 -35.87 -12.75
N ARG A 3 -9.52 -35.29 -11.68
CA ARG A 3 -10.10 -33.93 -11.73
C ARG A 3 -8.97 -33.01 -12.16
N GLU A 4 -9.14 -32.27 -13.25
CA GLU A 4 -8.26 -31.14 -13.57
C GLU A 4 -8.18 -30.24 -12.32
N ILE A 5 -7.00 -30.10 -11.76
CA ILE A 5 -6.74 -29.19 -10.65
C ILE A 5 -6.82 -27.79 -11.27
N GLY A 6 -7.77 -26.97 -10.83
CA GLY A 6 -7.73 -25.54 -11.10
C GLY A 6 -6.70 -24.89 -10.19
N ASP A 7 -5.81 -24.05 -10.72
CA ASP A 7 -4.61 -23.67 -9.97
C ASP A 7 -4.90 -22.62 -8.87
N LEU A 8 -5.93 -21.78 -9.03
CA LEU A 8 -6.23 -20.69 -8.10
C LEU A 8 -7.69 -20.21 -8.18
N LEU A 9 -8.34 -20.08 -7.02
CA LEU A 9 -9.63 -19.40 -6.85
C LEU A 9 -9.42 -18.12 -6.04
N VAL A 10 -9.93 -17.00 -6.54
CA VAL A 10 -10.04 -15.74 -5.78
C VAL A 10 -11.51 -15.45 -5.55
N VAL A 11 -11.91 -15.26 -4.30
CA VAL A 11 -13.29 -14.94 -3.92
C VAL A 11 -13.31 -13.58 -3.26
N PHE A 12 -14.17 -12.70 -3.76
CA PHE A 12 -14.42 -11.39 -3.17
C PHE A 12 -15.80 -11.35 -2.51
N ASP A 13 -15.86 -10.78 -1.31
CA ASP A 13 -17.05 -10.03 -0.92
C ASP A 13 -17.16 -8.73 -1.73
N PHE A 14 -18.37 -8.19 -1.84
CA PHE A 14 -18.63 -6.99 -2.65
C PHE A 14 -18.55 -5.70 -1.84
N ASP A 15 -19.59 -5.43 -1.04
CA ASP A 15 -19.75 -4.24 -0.22
C ASP A 15 -18.58 -4.12 0.75
N ASP A 16 -18.02 -2.91 0.88
CA ASP A 16 -16.83 -2.65 1.72
C ASP A 16 -15.62 -3.58 1.46
N SER A 17 -15.58 -4.29 0.33
CA SER A 17 -14.51 -5.20 -0.04
C SER A 17 -14.03 -4.93 -1.46
N LEU A 18 -14.73 -5.45 -2.47
CA LEU A 18 -14.46 -5.12 -3.87
C LEU A 18 -14.75 -3.63 -4.14
N VAL A 19 -15.85 -3.11 -3.61
CA VAL A 19 -16.20 -1.68 -3.65
C VAL A 19 -15.95 -1.04 -2.28
N ASN A 20 -15.86 0.29 -2.23
CA ASN A 20 -15.51 1.02 -1.01
C ASN A 20 -16.71 1.46 -0.16
N GLU A 21 -17.93 1.06 -0.54
CA GLU A 21 -19.17 1.46 0.10
C GLU A 21 -20.15 0.29 0.13
N ASP A 22 -21.14 0.37 1.02
CA ASP A 22 -22.34 -0.45 0.98
C ASP A 22 -23.23 -0.01 -0.19
N SER A 23 -23.51 -0.94 -1.10
CA SER A 23 -24.21 -0.65 -2.36
C SER A 23 -25.68 -0.28 -2.18
N ASP A 24 -26.36 -0.81 -1.16
CA ASP A 24 -27.71 -0.40 -0.82
C ASP A 24 -27.70 1.04 -0.28
N VAL A 25 -26.78 1.36 0.64
CA VAL A 25 -26.60 2.72 1.17
C VAL A 25 -26.25 3.71 0.05
N PHE A 26 -25.38 3.33 -0.88
CA PHE A 26 -24.99 4.17 -2.01
C PHE A 26 -26.18 4.49 -2.94
N VAL A 27 -26.97 3.48 -3.33
CA VAL A 27 -28.13 3.65 -4.21
C VAL A 27 -29.22 4.48 -3.52
N PHE A 28 -29.64 4.09 -2.31
CA PHE A 28 -30.70 4.82 -1.61
C PHE A 28 -30.24 6.22 -1.17
N GLY A 29 -28.96 6.40 -0.81
CA GLY A 29 -28.39 7.71 -0.52
C GLY A 29 -28.47 8.67 -1.72
N SER A 30 -28.40 8.14 -2.93
CA SER A 30 -28.47 8.93 -4.17
C SER A 30 -29.89 9.36 -4.54
N PHE A 31 -30.90 8.52 -4.26
CA PHE A 31 -32.27 8.75 -4.75
C PHE A 31 -33.30 9.07 -3.66
N HIS A 32 -33.07 8.58 -2.43
CA HIS A 32 -33.99 8.71 -1.31
C HIS A 32 -33.29 8.55 0.05
N PRO A 33 -32.41 9.50 0.43
CA PRO A 33 -31.57 9.40 1.63
C PRO A 33 -32.37 9.27 2.94
N GLU A 34 -33.61 9.75 2.98
CA GLU A 34 -34.51 9.58 4.13
C GLU A 34 -34.87 8.11 4.35
N LEU A 35 -34.95 7.31 3.29
CA LEU A 35 -35.31 5.90 3.37
C LEU A 35 -34.19 5.07 4.03
N CYS A 36 -32.92 5.42 3.80
CA CYS A 36 -31.76 4.81 4.47
C CYS A 36 -31.88 4.88 5.99
N GLN A 37 -32.42 5.97 6.54
CA GLN A 37 -32.56 6.17 7.98
C GLN A 37 -33.55 5.20 8.63
N THR A 38 -34.45 4.62 7.83
CA THR A 38 -35.47 3.67 8.29
C THR A 38 -35.04 2.20 8.18
N ALA A 39 -33.88 1.90 7.58
CA ALA A 39 -33.47 0.53 7.24
C ALA A 39 -33.40 -0.40 8.46
N TYR A 40 -32.79 0.05 9.57
CA TYR A 40 -32.69 -0.74 10.80
C TYR A 40 -34.05 -0.95 11.49
N GLU A 41 -34.93 0.05 11.49
CA GLU A 41 -36.29 -0.07 12.02
C GLU A 41 -37.13 -1.06 11.19
N ARG A 42 -36.98 -1.03 9.87
CA ARG A 42 -37.59 -2.02 8.96
C ARG A 42 -37.04 -3.42 9.21
N HIS A 43 -35.73 -3.56 9.38
CA HIS A 43 -35.09 -4.85 9.69
C HIS A 43 -35.56 -5.41 11.04
N ALA A 44 -35.77 -4.57 12.06
CA ALA A 44 -36.31 -5.01 13.34
C ALA A 44 -37.72 -5.63 13.21
N ASN A 45 -38.53 -5.17 12.25
CA ASN A 45 -39.85 -5.71 11.97
C ASN A 45 -39.84 -6.88 10.96
N LYS A 46 -38.84 -6.91 10.07
CA LYS A 46 -38.67 -7.91 9.01
C LYS A 46 -37.20 -8.33 8.98
N PRO A 47 -36.79 -9.33 9.79
CA PRO A 47 -35.38 -9.64 10.09
C PRO A 47 -34.67 -10.41 8.97
N ILE A 48 -34.92 -10.03 7.71
CA ILE A 48 -34.33 -10.59 6.50
C ILE A 48 -33.99 -9.41 5.60
N TRP A 49 -32.71 -9.02 5.55
CA TRP A 49 -32.22 -7.84 4.83
C TRP A 49 -32.69 -7.73 3.36
N PRO A 50 -32.62 -8.78 2.52
CA PRO A 50 -33.14 -8.71 1.16
C PRO A 50 -34.60 -8.26 1.09
N SER A 51 -35.40 -8.70 2.07
CA SER A 51 -36.83 -8.36 2.11
C SER A 51 -37.07 -6.93 2.58
N VAL A 52 -36.16 -6.36 3.36
CA VAL A 52 -36.19 -4.94 3.78
C VAL A 52 -35.91 -4.04 2.59
N PHE A 53 -34.85 -4.35 1.83
CA PHE A 53 -34.47 -3.57 0.66
C PHE A 53 -35.48 -3.74 -0.50
N ASP A 54 -36.13 -4.91 -0.65
CA ASP A 54 -37.29 -5.10 -1.54
C ASP A 54 -38.46 -4.15 -1.21
N ASP A 55 -38.79 -3.99 0.08
CA ASP A 55 -39.82 -3.06 0.53
C ASP A 55 -39.38 -1.60 0.31
N MET A 56 -38.10 -1.30 0.50
CA MET A 56 -37.56 0.04 0.21
C MET A 56 -37.61 0.35 -1.29
N LEU A 57 -37.36 -0.62 -2.17
CA LEU A 57 -37.53 -0.47 -3.62
C LEU A 57 -39.01 -0.25 -4.01
N GLN A 58 -39.96 -0.87 -3.30
CA GLN A 58 -41.39 -0.53 -3.45
C GLN A 58 -41.65 0.94 -3.17
N VAL A 59 -41.16 1.43 -2.03
CA VAL A 59 -41.35 2.82 -1.61
C VAL A 59 -40.69 3.76 -2.61
N LEU A 60 -39.44 3.49 -3.02
CA LEU A 60 -38.72 4.26 -4.03
C LEU A 60 -39.50 4.34 -5.34
N SER A 61 -40.02 3.22 -5.85
CA SER A 61 -40.82 3.21 -7.09
C SER A 61 -42.14 3.99 -7.00
N THR A 62 -42.68 4.13 -5.79
CA THR A 62 -43.94 4.84 -5.54
C THR A 62 -43.71 6.34 -5.36
N GLU A 63 -42.74 6.72 -4.53
CA GLU A 63 -42.48 8.11 -4.15
C GLU A 63 -41.56 8.84 -5.13
N LYS A 64 -40.69 8.11 -5.83
CA LYS A 64 -39.73 8.64 -6.82
C LYS A 64 -39.95 7.95 -8.18
N PRO A 65 -41.09 8.17 -8.85
CA PRO A 65 -41.47 7.43 -10.07
C PRO A 65 -40.54 7.63 -11.27
N HIS A 66 -39.69 8.67 -11.23
CA HIS A 66 -38.65 8.96 -12.22
C HIS A 66 -37.38 8.11 -12.06
N VAL A 67 -37.21 7.44 -10.92
CA VAL A 67 -36.08 6.56 -10.65
C VAL A 67 -36.39 5.18 -11.24
N THR A 68 -35.89 4.94 -12.45
CA THR A 68 -36.09 3.67 -13.16
C THR A 68 -34.99 2.66 -12.82
N PRO A 69 -35.19 1.36 -13.07
CA PRO A 69 -34.12 0.35 -13.00
C PRO A 69 -32.86 0.74 -13.78
N GLU A 70 -33.01 1.37 -14.95
CA GLU A 70 -31.89 1.84 -15.75
C GLU A 70 -31.11 2.97 -15.07
N LEU A 71 -31.80 3.92 -14.43
CA LEU A 71 -31.13 4.97 -13.67
C LEU A 71 -30.41 4.41 -12.44
N ILE A 72 -31.01 3.44 -11.76
CA ILE A 72 -30.36 2.72 -10.65
C ILE A 72 -29.08 2.01 -11.14
N ARG A 73 -29.16 1.34 -12.31
CA ARG A 73 -28.01 0.68 -12.96
C ARG A 73 -26.90 1.68 -13.26
N GLU A 74 -27.22 2.82 -13.86
CA GLU A 74 -26.25 3.87 -14.20
C GLU A 74 -25.58 4.47 -12.96
N THR A 75 -26.34 4.64 -11.88
CA THR A 75 -25.81 5.14 -10.61
C THR A 75 -24.89 4.11 -9.94
N VAL A 76 -25.36 2.90 -9.69
CA VAL A 76 -24.56 1.87 -8.99
C VAL A 76 -23.32 1.44 -9.79
N ALA A 77 -23.36 1.56 -11.12
CA ALA A 77 -22.20 1.39 -11.98
C ALA A 77 -21.01 2.30 -11.62
N GLN A 78 -21.29 3.47 -11.04
CA GLN A 78 -20.30 4.45 -10.63
C GLN A 78 -19.88 4.34 -9.16
N ILE A 79 -20.35 3.33 -8.43
CA ILE A 79 -19.97 3.12 -7.02
C ILE A 79 -18.45 3.20 -6.85
N PRO A 80 -17.95 3.91 -5.82
CA PRO A 80 -16.52 4.07 -5.62
C PRO A 80 -15.80 2.74 -5.45
N ILE A 81 -14.73 2.56 -6.22
CA ILE A 81 -13.84 1.41 -6.13
C ILE A 81 -12.46 1.88 -5.66
N GLN A 82 -11.79 1.08 -4.83
CA GLN A 82 -10.47 1.44 -4.34
C GLN A 82 -9.44 1.41 -5.48
N ALA A 83 -8.48 2.35 -5.43
CA ALA A 83 -7.39 2.38 -6.41
C ALA A 83 -6.67 1.03 -6.48
N ARG A 84 -6.31 0.60 -7.70
CA ARG A 84 -5.72 -0.72 -8.03
C ARG A 84 -6.59 -1.96 -7.81
N MET A 85 -7.83 -1.87 -7.30
CA MET A 85 -8.67 -3.06 -7.14
C MET A 85 -9.00 -3.73 -8.48
N ILE A 86 -9.36 -2.93 -9.50
CA ILE A 86 -9.58 -3.41 -10.88
C ILE A 86 -8.31 -4.04 -11.43
N ASP A 87 -7.16 -3.38 -11.26
CA ASP A 87 -5.85 -3.89 -11.70
C ASP A 87 -5.51 -5.22 -11.02
N ALA A 88 -5.88 -5.39 -9.75
CA ALA A 88 -5.64 -6.61 -8.99
C ALA A 88 -6.48 -7.78 -9.53
N ILE A 89 -7.77 -7.54 -9.81
CA ILE A 89 -8.66 -8.54 -10.41
C ILE A 89 -8.12 -8.97 -11.78
N ARG A 90 -7.77 -7.99 -12.64
CA ARG A 90 -7.17 -8.26 -13.96
C ARG A 90 -5.88 -9.04 -13.82
N MET A 91 -4.98 -8.65 -12.93
CA MET A 91 -3.73 -9.38 -12.67
C MET A 91 -3.97 -10.82 -12.24
N ALA A 92 -4.91 -11.07 -11.32
CA ALA A 92 -5.22 -12.42 -10.84
C ALA A 92 -5.63 -13.34 -12.01
N VAL A 93 -6.47 -12.84 -12.91
CA VAL A 93 -6.96 -13.61 -14.07
C VAL A 93 -5.89 -13.68 -15.17
N ASP A 94 -5.45 -12.52 -15.66
CA ASP A 94 -4.66 -12.39 -16.89
C ASP A 94 -3.22 -12.91 -16.72
N LEU A 95 -2.62 -12.73 -15.53
CA LEU A 95 -1.24 -13.16 -15.28
C LEU A 95 -1.16 -14.51 -14.57
N PHE A 96 -2.12 -14.83 -13.71
CA PHE A 96 -2.05 -16.01 -12.84
C PHE A 96 -3.13 -17.05 -13.14
N GLY A 97 -3.99 -16.82 -14.13
CA GLY A 97 -5.04 -17.77 -14.52
C GLY A 97 -6.06 -18.05 -13.42
N ALA A 98 -6.23 -17.13 -12.47
CA ALA A 98 -7.19 -17.29 -11.38
C ALA A 98 -8.62 -17.31 -11.90
N GLU A 99 -9.47 -18.16 -11.31
CA GLU A 99 -10.91 -17.94 -11.39
C GLU A 99 -11.29 -16.93 -10.31
N VAL A 100 -11.85 -15.79 -10.71
CA VAL A 100 -12.39 -14.79 -9.77
C VAL A 100 -13.91 -14.96 -9.67
N LYS A 101 -14.41 -15.02 -8.44
CA LYS A 101 -15.85 -15.12 -8.14
C LYS A 101 -16.24 -14.13 -7.04
N VAL A 102 -17.50 -13.72 -7.01
CA VAL A 102 -18.04 -12.85 -5.96
C VAL A 102 -19.06 -13.62 -5.12
N ILE A 103 -18.95 -13.54 -3.80
CA ILE A 103 -19.96 -14.04 -2.85
C ILE A 103 -20.34 -12.88 -1.92
N SER A 104 -21.51 -12.30 -2.13
CA SER A 104 -21.95 -11.08 -1.43
C SER A 104 -23.38 -11.20 -0.93
N ASP A 105 -23.65 -10.64 0.25
CA ASP A 105 -25.00 -10.53 0.80
C ASP A 105 -25.80 -9.34 0.22
N GLY A 106 -25.22 -8.61 -0.74
CA GLY A 106 -25.91 -7.65 -1.58
C GLY A 106 -26.78 -8.35 -2.63
N ASN A 107 -26.97 -7.72 -3.79
CA ASN A 107 -27.84 -8.27 -4.84
C ASN A 107 -27.16 -8.31 -6.22
N THR A 108 -27.60 -9.30 -7.02
CA THR A 108 -27.07 -9.57 -8.37
C THR A 108 -27.13 -8.34 -9.29
N PHE A 109 -28.24 -7.58 -9.27
CA PHE A 109 -28.41 -6.42 -10.15
C PHE A 109 -27.34 -5.34 -9.92
N TYR A 110 -27.03 -4.99 -8.67
CA TYR A 110 -26.01 -3.98 -8.36
C TYR A 110 -24.61 -4.44 -8.74
N ILE A 111 -24.26 -5.67 -8.36
CA ILE A 111 -22.93 -6.23 -8.61
C ILE A 111 -22.67 -6.35 -10.11
N GLU A 112 -23.60 -6.94 -10.86
CA GLU A 112 -23.46 -7.13 -12.31
C GLU A 112 -23.43 -5.80 -13.07
N SER A 113 -24.23 -4.82 -12.64
CA SER A 113 -24.21 -3.47 -13.23
C SER A 113 -22.85 -2.79 -13.08
N MET A 114 -22.22 -2.92 -11.91
CA MET A 114 -20.87 -2.42 -11.67
C MET A 114 -19.83 -3.18 -12.50
N LEU A 115 -19.85 -4.51 -12.47
CA LEU A 115 -18.90 -5.35 -13.21
C LEU A 115 -18.96 -5.07 -14.72
N GLN A 116 -20.17 -4.91 -15.28
CA GLN A 116 -20.36 -4.56 -16.69
C GLN A 116 -19.77 -3.19 -17.02
N HIS A 117 -20.06 -2.17 -16.19
CA HIS A 117 -19.56 -0.81 -16.42
C HIS A 117 -18.03 -0.69 -16.30
N ARG A 118 -17.42 -1.49 -15.42
CA ARG A 118 -15.95 -1.51 -15.21
C ARG A 118 -15.21 -2.49 -16.11
N GLU A 119 -15.89 -3.09 -17.09
CA GLU A 119 -15.31 -4.07 -18.02
C GLU A 119 -14.64 -5.26 -17.29
N LEU A 120 -15.32 -5.77 -16.25
CA LEU A 120 -14.87 -6.92 -15.44
C LEU A 120 -15.71 -8.18 -15.65
N SER A 121 -16.73 -8.16 -16.53
CA SER A 121 -17.60 -9.30 -16.80
C SER A 121 -16.86 -10.54 -17.32
N GLU A 122 -15.76 -10.36 -18.05
CA GLU A 122 -14.92 -11.47 -18.52
C GLU A 122 -13.93 -11.96 -17.46
N HIS A 123 -13.63 -11.13 -16.45
CA HIS A 123 -12.69 -11.44 -15.36
C HIS A 123 -13.38 -12.12 -14.17
N VAL A 124 -14.61 -11.71 -13.85
CA VAL A 124 -15.41 -12.29 -12.76
C VAL A 124 -16.36 -13.33 -13.33
N LYS A 125 -16.03 -14.60 -13.11
CA LYS A 125 -16.69 -15.73 -13.76
C LYS A 125 -18.11 -15.99 -13.25
N GLU A 126 -18.37 -15.69 -11.98
CA GLU A 126 -19.66 -15.99 -11.36
C GLU A 126 -19.92 -15.10 -10.13
N VAL A 127 -21.17 -14.67 -9.97
CA VAL A 127 -21.66 -13.87 -8.84
C VAL A 127 -22.71 -14.68 -8.07
N PHE A 128 -22.48 -14.85 -6.77
CA PHE A 128 -23.42 -15.44 -5.84
C PHE A 128 -23.92 -14.35 -4.90
N ALA A 129 -25.14 -13.89 -5.12
CA ALA A 129 -25.78 -12.84 -4.34
C ALA A 129 -27.31 -12.97 -4.42
N ASN A 130 -28.03 -12.17 -3.65
CA ASN A 130 -29.49 -12.20 -3.64
C ASN A 130 -30.05 -11.88 -5.06
N PRO A 131 -30.88 -12.77 -5.65
CA PRO A 131 -31.37 -12.57 -7.02
C PRO A 131 -32.36 -11.40 -7.11
N VAL A 132 -32.36 -10.73 -8.27
CA VAL A 132 -33.25 -9.62 -8.56
C VAL A 132 -34.18 -9.96 -9.72
N GLU A 133 -35.48 -9.76 -9.52
CA GLU A 133 -36.53 -9.90 -10.53
C GLU A 133 -37.03 -8.53 -10.95
N HIS A 134 -37.53 -8.41 -12.19
CA HIS A 134 -38.22 -7.22 -12.66
C HIS A 134 -39.73 -7.43 -12.53
N GLU A 135 -40.41 -6.54 -11.80
CA GLU A 135 -41.87 -6.56 -11.64
C GLU A 135 -42.50 -5.36 -12.35
N THR A 136 -43.45 -5.64 -13.25
CA THR A 136 -44.27 -4.61 -13.90
C THR A 136 -45.41 -4.21 -12.97
N LEU A 137 -45.50 -2.91 -12.68
CA LEU A 137 -46.55 -2.29 -11.87
C LEU A 137 -47.84 -2.07 -12.70
N ASP A 138 -48.95 -1.81 -12.02
CA ASP A 138 -50.27 -1.58 -12.65
C ASP A 138 -50.27 -0.41 -13.67
N ASP A 139 -49.35 0.54 -13.51
CA ASP A 139 -49.19 1.70 -14.41
C ASP A 139 -48.19 1.47 -15.55
N GLY A 140 -47.69 0.24 -15.71
CA GLY A 140 -46.76 -0.17 -16.77
C GLY A 140 -45.30 0.13 -16.48
N ARG A 141 -44.96 0.80 -15.36
CA ARG A 141 -43.56 0.99 -14.93
C ARG A 141 -42.99 -0.32 -14.40
N THR A 142 -41.67 -0.44 -14.40
CA THR A 142 -40.97 -1.61 -13.86
C THR A 142 -40.22 -1.22 -12.59
N ARG A 143 -40.24 -2.09 -11.57
CA ARG A 143 -39.37 -1.99 -10.40
C ARG A 143 -38.53 -3.25 -10.23
N LEU A 144 -37.47 -3.13 -9.43
CA LEU A 144 -36.64 -4.25 -8.99
C LEU A 144 -37.28 -4.93 -7.77
N ARG A 145 -37.22 -6.26 -7.74
CA ARG A 145 -37.62 -7.10 -6.61
C ARG A 145 -36.42 -7.92 -6.12
N ILE A 146 -36.05 -7.81 -4.86
CA ILE A 146 -34.92 -8.57 -4.29
C ILE A 146 -35.46 -9.81 -3.58
N ARG A 147 -34.90 -10.98 -3.88
CA ARG A 147 -35.25 -12.25 -3.24
C ARG A 147 -34.08 -12.79 -2.41
N PRO A 148 -34.32 -13.44 -1.27
CA PRO A 148 -33.28 -14.18 -0.55
C PRO A 148 -32.60 -15.23 -1.43
N TYR A 149 -31.27 -15.37 -1.33
CA TYR A 149 -30.53 -16.41 -2.05
C TYR A 149 -31.01 -17.84 -1.68
N HIS A 150 -31.22 -18.10 -0.40
CA HIS A 150 -31.84 -19.34 0.10
C HIS A 150 -33.36 -19.20 0.23
N ALA A 151 -34.05 -19.05 -0.91
CA ALA A 151 -35.49 -18.82 -0.96
C ALA A 151 -36.34 -19.93 -0.29
N ASP A 152 -35.86 -21.18 -0.30
CA ASP A 152 -36.60 -22.36 0.19
C ASP A 152 -36.41 -22.64 1.69
N HIS A 153 -35.48 -21.93 2.36
CA HIS A 153 -35.08 -22.21 3.74
C HIS A 153 -34.87 -20.91 4.52
N LEU A 154 -35.97 -20.21 4.84
CA LEU A 154 -35.96 -19.12 5.82
C LEU A 154 -35.78 -19.61 7.26
N ASP A 155 -35.87 -20.93 7.49
CA ASP A 155 -35.43 -21.56 8.72
C ASP A 155 -33.90 -21.49 8.85
N PRO A 156 -33.33 -21.37 10.06
CA PRO A 156 -31.89 -21.32 10.25
C PRO A 156 -31.21 -22.52 9.59
N HIS A 157 -30.36 -22.29 8.59
CA HIS A 157 -29.59 -23.32 7.85
C HIS A 157 -28.47 -23.97 8.69
N GLY A 158 -28.55 -23.86 10.02
CA GLY A 158 -27.64 -24.46 10.99
C GLY A 158 -26.30 -23.73 11.15
N CYS A 159 -25.97 -22.76 10.29
CA CYS A 159 -24.75 -21.96 10.47
C CYS A 159 -24.99 -20.81 11.45
N THR A 160 -24.12 -20.72 12.45
CA THR A 160 -24.18 -19.68 13.49
C THR A 160 -23.58 -18.34 13.06
N TRP A 161 -22.95 -18.29 11.89
CA TRP A 161 -22.16 -17.13 11.43
C TRP A 161 -22.83 -16.31 10.34
N CYS A 162 -23.76 -16.90 9.58
CA CYS A 162 -24.39 -16.24 8.43
C CYS A 162 -25.86 -15.94 8.70
N PRO A 163 -26.42 -14.88 8.10
CA PRO A 163 -27.85 -14.63 8.16
C PRO A 163 -28.62 -15.73 7.41
N THR A 164 -29.92 -15.85 7.69
CA THR A 164 -30.76 -16.94 7.15
C THR A 164 -30.92 -16.89 5.64
N ASN A 165 -30.87 -15.69 5.04
CA ASN A 165 -31.04 -15.52 3.60
C ASN A 165 -29.86 -16.04 2.77
N MET A 166 -28.63 -16.05 3.30
CA MET A 166 -27.45 -16.44 2.54
C MET A 166 -26.30 -16.91 3.43
N CYS A 167 -25.83 -18.13 3.19
CA CYS A 167 -24.61 -18.65 3.81
C CYS A 167 -23.44 -18.60 2.83
N LYS A 168 -22.66 -17.50 2.85
CA LYS A 168 -21.45 -17.32 2.01
C LYS A 168 -20.51 -18.53 2.06
N GLY A 169 -20.47 -19.12 3.23
CA GLY A 169 -19.77 -20.35 3.51
C GLY A 169 -20.17 -21.59 2.70
N SER A 170 -21.46 -21.95 2.72
CA SER A 170 -21.93 -23.15 2.02
C SER A 170 -21.81 -22.97 0.50
N ILE A 171 -21.89 -21.72 0.04
CA ILE A 171 -21.60 -21.35 -1.34
C ILE A 171 -20.13 -21.63 -1.68
N LEU A 172 -19.18 -21.23 -0.83
CA LEU A 172 -17.76 -21.57 -1.01
C LEU A 172 -17.52 -23.09 -1.06
N ASP A 173 -18.18 -23.87 -0.20
CA ASP A 173 -18.12 -25.34 -0.25
C ASP A 173 -18.65 -25.88 -1.58
N SER A 174 -19.78 -25.35 -2.06
CA SER A 174 -20.38 -25.73 -3.34
C SER A 174 -19.41 -25.47 -4.51
N ILE A 175 -18.75 -24.30 -4.52
CA ILE A 175 -17.74 -23.95 -5.53
C ILE A 175 -16.60 -24.97 -5.53
N ARG A 176 -16.06 -25.32 -4.35
CA ARG A 176 -14.95 -26.29 -4.20
C ARG A 176 -15.36 -27.72 -4.51
N ASN A 177 -16.63 -28.07 -4.31
CA ASN A 177 -17.18 -29.37 -4.67
C ASN A 177 -17.36 -29.51 -6.18
N GLY A 178 -17.74 -28.42 -6.87
CA GLY A 178 -17.88 -28.36 -8.32
C GLY A 178 -16.55 -28.40 -9.07
N LYS A 179 -15.51 -27.73 -8.53
CA LYS A 179 -14.15 -27.73 -9.08
C LYS A 179 -13.11 -27.71 -7.96
N ALA A 180 -12.11 -28.60 -8.07
CA ALA A 180 -11.00 -28.61 -7.12
C ALA A 180 -10.04 -27.45 -7.42
N TYR A 181 -9.66 -26.71 -6.39
CA TYR A 181 -8.64 -25.67 -6.46
C TYR A 181 -7.46 -26.02 -5.58
N SER A 182 -6.23 -25.79 -6.05
CA SER A 182 -5.04 -25.93 -5.19
C SER A 182 -4.93 -24.84 -4.14
N ARG A 183 -5.60 -23.70 -4.35
CA ARG A 183 -5.57 -22.54 -3.44
C ARG A 183 -6.84 -21.70 -3.58
N VAL A 184 -7.30 -21.19 -2.45
CA VAL A 184 -8.32 -20.15 -2.37
C VAL A 184 -7.74 -18.91 -1.70
N ILE A 185 -7.94 -17.74 -2.30
CA ILE A 185 -7.76 -16.44 -1.64
C ILE A 185 -9.14 -15.86 -1.44
N TYR A 186 -9.53 -15.62 -0.19
CA TYR A 186 -10.80 -14.98 0.14
C TYR A 186 -10.57 -13.56 0.63
N VAL A 187 -11.24 -12.58 0.04
CA VAL A 187 -11.16 -11.16 0.38
C VAL A 187 -12.48 -10.70 0.95
N GLY A 188 -12.48 -10.19 2.17
CA GLY A 188 -13.71 -9.72 2.82
C GLY A 188 -13.46 -8.75 3.97
N ASP A 189 -14.53 -8.12 4.44
CA ASP A 189 -14.53 -7.17 5.56
C ASP A 189 -15.60 -7.54 6.60
N GLY A 190 -16.73 -8.10 6.17
CA GLY A 190 -17.96 -8.20 6.95
C GLY A 190 -18.01 -9.37 7.93
N THR A 191 -18.99 -9.33 8.83
CA THR A 191 -19.19 -10.43 9.78
C THR A 191 -19.53 -11.76 9.08
N GLY A 192 -20.27 -11.71 7.97
CA GLY A 192 -20.67 -12.88 7.18
C GLY A 192 -19.48 -13.64 6.56
N ASP A 193 -18.34 -12.97 6.37
CA ASP A 193 -17.12 -13.50 5.76
C ASP A 193 -16.31 -14.40 6.68
N PHE A 194 -16.61 -14.39 7.98
CA PHE A 194 -15.99 -15.30 8.94
C PHE A 194 -16.33 -16.77 8.62
N CYS A 195 -17.52 -17.02 8.08
CA CYS A 195 -17.99 -18.35 7.74
C CYS A 195 -17.17 -18.98 6.60
N PRO A 196 -16.99 -18.35 5.42
CA PRO A 196 -16.09 -18.88 4.41
C PRO A 196 -14.64 -18.93 4.88
N ALA A 197 -14.15 -17.93 5.64
CA ALA A 197 -12.79 -17.92 6.19
C ALA A 197 -12.50 -19.16 7.07
N SER A 198 -13.46 -19.63 7.88
CA SER A 198 -13.30 -20.81 8.72
C SER A 198 -13.24 -22.15 7.98
N ARG A 199 -13.55 -22.17 6.67
CA ARG A 199 -13.43 -23.36 5.81
C ARG A 199 -12.08 -23.47 5.10
N LEU A 200 -11.28 -22.42 5.20
CA LEU A 200 -9.99 -22.34 4.52
C LEU A 200 -8.89 -22.99 5.35
N THR A 201 -7.93 -23.57 4.64
CA THR A 201 -6.84 -24.38 5.18
C THR A 201 -5.52 -23.62 5.18
N GLU A 202 -4.44 -24.22 5.72
CA GLU A 202 -3.10 -23.61 5.73
C GLU A 202 -2.52 -23.32 4.32
N ASN A 203 -3.11 -23.89 3.26
CA ASN A 203 -2.73 -23.63 1.87
C ASN A 203 -3.49 -22.47 1.22
N ASP A 204 -4.51 -21.95 1.89
CA ASP A 204 -5.37 -20.86 1.43
C ASP A 204 -4.97 -19.53 2.09
N VAL A 205 -5.60 -18.42 1.73
CA VAL A 205 -5.33 -17.10 2.34
C VAL A 205 -6.63 -16.36 2.59
N VAL A 206 -6.75 -15.73 3.77
CA VAL A 206 -7.83 -14.77 4.08
C VAL A 206 -7.24 -13.37 4.07
N LEU A 207 -7.74 -12.51 3.18
CA LEU A 207 -7.46 -11.08 3.20
C LEU A 207 -8.60 -10.36 3.93
N ALA A 208 -8.36 -10.02 5.20
CA ALA A 208 -9.35 -9.38 6.06
C ALA A 208 -9.15 -7.85 6.11
N ARG A 209 -10.21 -7.09 5.86
CA ARG A 209 -10.11 -5.62 5.88
C ARG A 209 -9.83 -5.10 7.29
N SER A 210 -8.88 -4.18 7.43
CA SER A 210 -8.29 -3.79 8.72
C SER A 210 -8.45 -2.32 9.13
N HIS A 211 -9.02 -1.44 8.29
CA HIS A 211 -9.31 -0.07 8.73
C HIS A 211 -10.31 -0.05 9.90
N LEU A 212 -10.21 0.94 10.78
CA LEU A 212 -11.15 1.05 11.90
C LEU A 212 -12.44 1.74 11.44
N VAL A 213 -13.59 1.07 11.63
CA VAL A 213 -14.92 1.69 11.53
C VAL A 213 -15.25 2.26 12.90
N ASN A 214 -15.28 3.59 13.02
CA ASN A 214 -15.54 4.30 14.29
C ASN A 214 -14.65 3.83 15.46
N GLY A 215 -13.36 3.56 15.18
CA GLY A 215 -12.39 3.09 16.17
C GLY A 215 -12.40 1.58 16.44
N ASN A 216 -13.27 0.79 15.79
CA ASN A 216 -13.33 -0.66 15.94
C ASN A 216 -12.94 -1.41 14.64
N PRO A 217 -12.37 -2.62 14.71
CA PRO A 217 -12.12 -3.43 13.53
C PRO A 217 -13.41 -3.78 12.77
N TYR A 218 -13.28 -3.96 11.45
CA TYR A 218 -14.31 -4.54 10.58
C TYR A 218 -14.78 -5.92 11.08
N GLY A 219 -15.97 -6.33 10.65
CA GLY A 219 -16.69 -7.48 11.17
C GLY A 219 -15.92 -8.80 11.09
N LEU A 220 -15.22 -9.05 9.98
CA LEU A 220 -14.40 -10.23 9.76
C LEU A 220 -13.24 -10.28 10.75
N GLN A 221 -12.41 -9.22 10.77
CA GLN A 221 -11.25 -9.14 11.65
C GLN A 221 -11.65 -9.26 13.12
N ARG A 222 -12.77 -8.63 13.51
CA ARG A 222 -13.32 -8.74 14.86
C ARG A 222 -13.68 -10.18 15.21
N ARG A 223 -14.42 -10.89 14.35
CA ARG A 223 -14.79 -12.29 14.60
C ARG A 223 -13.58 -13.22 14.63
N ILE A 224 -12.57 -12.97 13.81
CA ILE A 224 -11.29 -13.70 13.86
C ILE A 224 -10.63 -13.52 15.23
N ASN A 225 -10.56 -12.29 15.73
CA ASN A 225 -9.96 -11.98 17.03
C ASN A 225 -10.76 -12.61 18.19
N GLU A 226 -12.08 -12.62 18.10
CA GLU A 226 -12.99 -13.19 19.12
C GLU A 226 -12.99 -14.73 19.14
N ASN A 227 -12.57 -15.38 18.05
CA ASN A 227 -12.64 -16.84 17.88
C ASN A 227 -11.29 -17.43 17.41
N PRO A 228 -10.22 -17.32 18.23
CA PRO A 228 -8.89 -17.77 17.85
C PRO A 228 -8.87 -19.29 17.59
N GLY A 229 -8.20 -19.70 16.51
CA GLY A 229 -8.03 -21.11 16.13
C GLY A 229 -9.14 -21.69 15.25
N ILE A 230 -10.21 -20.94 14.95
CA ILE A 230 -11.27 -21.37 14.03
C ILE A 230 -10.87 -21.18 12.56
N VAL A 231 -10.15 -20.10 12.24
CA VAL A 231 -9.59 -19.87 10.90
C VAL A 231 -8.19 -20.47 10.85
N HIS A 232 -8.02 -21.51 10.01
CA HIS A 232 -6.74 -22.21 9.87
C HIS A 232 -5.84 -21.61 8.79
N ALA A 233 -6.42 -20.88 7.83
CA ALA A 233 -5.66 -20.17 6.81
C ALA A 233 -4.90 -18.97 7.41
N PRO A 234 -3.71 -18.62 6.87
CA PRO A 234 -3.09 -17.33 7.08
C PRO A 234 -4.08 -16.18 6.86
N VAL A 235 -4.24 -15.35 7.88
CA VAL A 235 -5.04 -14.12 7.83
C VAL A 235 -4.10 -12.94 7.62
N VAL A 236 -4.29 -12.21 6.54
CA VAL A 236 -3.49 -11.03 6.19
C VAL A 236 -4.41 -9.83 6.14
N SER A 237 -4.03 -8.78 6.85
CA SER A 237 -4.78 -7.54 6.84
C SER A 237 -4.59 -6.76 5.54
N TRP A 238 -5.64 -6.05 5.13
CA TRP A 238 -5.60 -5.09 4.02
C TRP A 238 -6.47 -3.87 4.33
N SER A 239 -6.11 -2.73 3.79
CA SER A 239 -6.74 -1.45 4.08
C SER A 239 -7.14 -0.71 2.81
N THR A 240 -6.31 -0.82 1.77
CA THR A 240 -6.48 -0.15 0.48
C THR A 240 -6.47 -1.16 -0.67
N GLY A 241 -7.00 -0.79 -1.84
CA GLY A 241 -6.88 -1.61 -3.05
C GLY A 241 -5.43 -1.85 -3.50
N TYR A 242 -4.48 -1.01 -3.08
CA TYR A 242 -3.05 -1.26 -3.24
C TYR A 242 -2.59 -2.46 -2.42
N ASP A 243 -3.10 -2.65 -1.20
CA ASP A 243 -2.79 -3.82 -0.38
C ASP A 243 -3.25 -5.10 -1.08
N ILE A 244 -4.47 -5.11 -1.61
CA ILE A 244 -5.00 -6.24 -2.39
C ILE A 244 -4.12 -6.54 -3.59
N TYR A 245 -3.75 -5.52 -4.37
CA TYR A 245 -2.82 -5.68 -5.48
C TYR A 245 -1.48 -6.31 -5.01
N ARG A 246 -0.88 -5.81 -3.94
CA ARG A 246 0.36 -6.35 -3.36
C ARG A 246 0.20 -7.80 -2.89
N ARG A 247 -0.92 -8.12 -2.21
CA ARG A 247 -1.21 -9.47 -1.72
C ARG A 247 -1.47 -10.44 -2.87
N PHE A 248 -2.08 -10.00 -3.97
CA PHE A 248 -2.27 -10.85 -5.14
C PHE A 248 -0.94 -11.12 -5.84
N ALA A 249 -0.08 -10.11 -6.00
CA ALA A 249 1.27 -10.32 -6.52
C ALA A 249 2.07 -11.32 -5.67
N GLN A 250 1.83 -11.33 -4.35
CA GLN A 250 2.47 -12.25 -3.40
C GLN A 250 1.87 -13.66 -3.41
N PHE A 251 0.53 -13.78 -3.40
CA PHE A 251 -0.19 -15.01 -3.11
C PHE A 251 -0.81 -15.68 -4.33
N CYS A 252 -0.82 -15.06 -5.51
CA CYS A 252 -1.30 -15.71 -6.74
C CYS A 252 -0.25 -16.63 -7.42
N PRO A 253 1.07 -16.34 -7.43
CA PRO A 253 2.06 -17.21 -8.07
C PRO A 253 2.13 -18.64 -7.51
N SER A 254 2.62 -19.59 -8.32
CA SER A 254 2.91 -20.98 -7.95
C SER A 254 4.38 -21.33 -8.25
N PRO A 255 5.12 -22.07 -7.39
CA PRO A 255 4.72 -22.58 -6.08
C PRO A 255 4.80 -21.52 -4.97
N TYR A 256 3.78 -21.46 -4.13
CA TYR A 256 3.82 -20.66 -2.91
C TYR A 256 4.60 -21.40 -1.83
N VAL A 257 5.66 -20.77 -1.33
CA VAL A 257 6.28 -21.18 -0.07
C VAL A 257 5.36 -20.71 1.05
N SER A 258 4.68 -21.66 1.69
CA SER A 258 3.99 -21.42 2.97
C SER A 258 4.92 -20.63 3.90
N PRO A 259 4.47 -19.63 4.67
CA PRO A 259 5.27 -19.00 5.71
C PRO A 259 5.38 -19.95 6.91
N ARG A 260 5.75 -21.21 6.67
CA ARG A 260 6.46 -21.98 7.66
C ARG A 260 7.85 -21.38 7.68
N THR A 261 8.11 -20.61 8.73
CA THR A 261 9.42 -20.29 9.29
C THR A 261 10.55 -20.95 8.51
N ILE A 262 10.91 -20.32 7.37
CA ILE A 262 12.16 -20.64 6.71
C ILE A 262 13.21 -20.38 7.79
N PRO A 263 14.12 -21.33 8.08
CA PRO A 263 15.21 -21.06 8.99
C PRO A 263 15.87 -19.77 8.52
N ARG A 264 15.77 -18.74 9.36
CA ARG A 264 16.33 -17.41 9.16
C ARG A 264 17.76 -17.55 8.65
N ILE A 265 17.97 -17.27 7.37
CA ILE A 265 19.22 -16.70 6.93
C ILE A 265 18.93 -15.20 6.87
N SER A 266 19.55 -14.47 7.79
CA SER A 266 19.58 -13.00 7.80
C SER A 266 19.97 -12.44 6.43
N GLY A 267 19.39 -11.30 6.03
CA GLY A 267 19.33 -10.75 4.67
C GLY A 267 20.57 -10.95 3.79
N SER A 268 20.44 -11.76 2.74
CA SER A 268 21.47 -11.93 1.72
C SER A 268 21.60 -10.72 0.79
N VAL A 269 20.56 -9.91 0.65
CA VAL A 269 20.55 -8.71 -0.20
C VAL A 269 20.55 -7.45 0.67
N LEU A 270 21.44 -6.51 0.35
CA LEU A 270 21.46 -5.18 0.93
C LEU A 270 20.70 -4.22 0.02
N VAL A 271 19.75 -3.46 0.58
CA VAL A 271 19.13 -2.33 -0.12
C VAL A 271 19.57 -1.04 0.54
N VAL A 272 20.22 -0.16 -0.22
CA VAL A 272 20.66 1.15 0.25
C VAL A 272 19.84 2.23 -0.43
N PHE A 273 19.15 3.04 0.36
CA PHE A 273 18.53 4.26 -0.10
C PHE A 273 19.41 5.45 0.23
N ASP A 274 19.69 6.29 -0.75
CA ASP A 274 19.85 7.70 -0.47
C ASP A 274 18.51 8.31 -0.04
N TYR A 275 18.56 9.44 0.67
CA TYR A 275 17.38 10.10 1.21
C TYR A 275 16.84 11.19 0.29
N ASP A 276 17.51 12.34 0.23
CA ASP A 276 17.08 13.51 -0.54
C ASP A 276 16.97 13.18 -2.02
N TRP A 277 15.86 13.57 -2.66
CA TRP A 277 15.55 13.20 -4.05
C TRP A 277 15.63 11.70 -4.38
N SER A 278 15.68 10.81 -3.40
CA SER A 278 15.73 9.37 -3.61
C SER A 278 14.58 8.71 -2.85
N LEU A 279 14.74 8.42 -1.55
CA LEU A 279 13.63 7.94 -0.71
C LEU A 279 12.53 8.99 -0.53
N ILE A 280 12.90 10.27 -0.47
CA ILE A 280 11.96 11.39 -0.42
C ILE A 280 12.00 12.18 -1.73
N ASN A 281 10.91 12.89 -2.05
CA ASN A 281 10.78 13.63 -3.29
C ASN A 281 11.15 15.11 -3.15
N GLU A 282 12.11 15.43 -2.29
CA GLU A 282 12.54 16.79 -2.01
C GLU A 282 13.96 16.81 -1.44
N ASN A 283 14.58 17.99 -1.40
CA ASN A 283 15.78 18.24 -0.61
C ASN A 283 15.39 18.70 0.82
N SER A 284 15.59 17.83 1.81
CA SER A 284 15.22 18.04 3.21
C SER A 284 15.88 19.26 3.85
N ASP A 285 17.15 19.54 3.51
CA ASP A 285 17.89 20.72 3.97
C ASP A 285 17.25 22.04 3.54
N THR A 286 16.69 22.11 2.32
CA THR A 286 15.97 23.31 1.87
C THR A 286 14.50 23.30 2.27
N PHE A 287 13.87 22.13 2.33
CA PHE A 287 12.46 21.95 2.66
C PHE A 287 12.10 22.55 4.01
N ILE A 288 12.92 22.33 5.05
CA ILE A 288 12.67 22.87 6.39
C ILE A 288 12.53 24.40 6.38
N PHE A 289 13.39 25.10 5.62
CA PHE A 289 13.34 26.54 5.51
C PHE A 289 12.18 27.00 4.62
N GLN A 290 11.86 26.27 3.54
CA GLN A 290 10.67 26.55 2.73
C GLN A 290 9.37 26.51 3.54
N GLN A 291 9.29 25.64 4.55
CA GLN A 291 8.10 25.51 5.39
C GLN A 291 8.10 26.47 6.58
N LEU A 292 9.23 26.63 7.25
CA LEU A 292 9.27 27.34 8.53
C LEU A 292 9.86 28.75 8.47
N TYR A 293 10.75 29.03 7.51
CA TYR A 293 11.35 30.36 7.37
C TYR A 293 11.81 30.66 5.92
N PRO A 294 10.87 30.88 4.98
CA PRO A 294 11.19 30.98 3.55
C PRO A 294 12.19 32.08 3.19
N GLU A 295 12.17 33.20 3.92
CA GLU A 295 13.07 34.33 3.69
C GLU A 295 14.55 33.95 3.90
N LEU A 296 14.82 32.95 4.75
CA LEU A 296 16.17 32.48 5.04
C LEU A 296 16.84 31.81 3.84
N LEU A 297 16.07 31.39 2.83
CA LEU A 297 16.60 30.86 1.57
C LEU A 297 17.40 31.92 0.78
N GLY A 298 17.14 33.21 0.99
CA GLY A 298 17.99 34.28 0.47
C GLY A 298 19.39 34.24 1.08
N THR A 299 19.48 34.07 2.40
CA THR A 299 20.75 33.94 3.13
C THR A 299 21.52 32.68 2.71
N LEU A 300 20.82 31.56 2.47
CA LEU A 300 21.43 30.34 1.93
C LEU A 300 22.19 30.61 0.62
N ARG A 301 21.55 31.33 -0.31
CA ARG A 301 22.15 31.65 -1.63
C ARG A 301 23.42 32.47 -1.48
N GLU A 302 23.47 33.40 -0.54
CA GLU A 302 24.67 34.21 -0.28
C GLU A 302 25.78 33.40 0.41
N ARG A 303 25.45 32.60 1.42
CA ARG A 303 26.44 31.76 2.13
C ARG A 303 27.10 30.73 1.22
N ARG A 304 26.36 30.18 0.26
CA ARG A 304 26.90 29.24 -0.74
C ARG A 304 28.03 29.83 -1.60
N LYS A 305 28.14 31.16 -1.70
CA LYS A 305 29.23 31.82 -2.46
C LYS A 305 30.57 31.81 -1.72
N THR A 306 30.56 31.70 -0.38
CA THR A 306 31.74 31.94 0.46
C THR A 306 32.09 30.78 1.38
N GLN A 307 31.15 29.91 1.71
CA GLN A 307 31.37 28.73 2.55
C GLN A 307 31.36 27.46 1.67
N PRO A 308 32.49 26.75 1.52
CA PRO A 308 32.55 25.53 0.71
C PRO A 308 31.87 24.32 1.36
N SER A 309 31.74 24.28 2.71
CA SER A 309 31.11 23.15 3.40
C SER A 309 29.59 23.31 3.50
N TRP A 310 28.84 22.45 2.80
CA TRP A 310 27.38 22.43 2.85
C TRP A 310 26.85 22.17 4.27
N THR A 311 27.38 21.15 4.96
CA THR A 311 27.00 20.82 6.35
C THR A 311 27.21 22.00 7.29
N LYS A 312 28.29 22.77 7.12
CA LYS A 312 28.54 23.98 7.93
C LYS A 312 27.52 25.08 7.64
N ILE A 313 27.14 25.27 6.37
CA ILE A 313 26.08 26.22 6.01
C ILE A 313 24.78 25.81 6.70
N MET A 314 24.41 24.53 6.65
CA MET A 314 23.17 24.03 7.27
C MET A 314 23.17 24.21 8.79
N ASP A 315 24.26 23.83 9.48
CA ASP A 315 24.40 24.08 10.93
C ASP A 315 24.22 25.57 11.25
N ASP A 316 24.89 26.46 10.50
CA ASP A 316 24.80 27.91 10.71
C ASP A 316 23.41 28.48 10.39
N MET A 317 22.71 27.93 9.40
CA MET A 317 21.35 28.36 9.06
C MET A 317 20.34 27.93 10.12
N LEU A 318 20.49 26.72 10.68
CA LEU A 318 19.70 26.28 11.83
C LEU A 318 19.96 27.12 13.08
N GLY A 319 21.17 27.69 13.20
CA GLY A 319 21.49 28.73 14.18
C GLY A 319 20.67 30.00 13.96
N VAL A 320 20.66 30.53 12.74
CA VAL A 320 19.85 31.73 12.41
C VAL A 320 18.36 31.47 12.60
N LEU A 321 17.85 30.30 12.22
CA LEU A 321 16.46 29.90 12.48
C LEU A 321 16.15 29.96 13.98
N ALA A 322 17.02 29.36 14.79
CA ALA A 322 16.91 29.33 16.25
C ALA A 322 17.20 30.68 16.92
N GLU A 323 17.68 31.70 16.21
CA GLU A 323 17.89 33.07 16.71
C GLU A 323 16.71 33.97 16.31
N ASP A 324 16.34 33.98 15.03
CA ASP A 324 15.35 34.89 14.44
C ASP A 324 13.89 34.47 14.73
N LYS A 325 13.63 33.17 14.90
CA LYS A 325 12.28 32.63 15.10
C LYS A 325 12.15 31.91 16.44
N SER A 326 11.73 32.64 17.47
CA SER A 326 11.63 32.11 18.85
C SER A 326 10.42 31.22 19.10
N ASP A 327 9.44 31.29 18.23
CA ASP A 327 8.22 30.51 18.23
C ASP A 327 8.41 29.10 17.64
N ILE A 328 9.47 28.87 16.86
CA ILE A 328 9.78 27.56 16.29
C ILE A 328 10.41 26.67 17.35
N THR A 329 9.72 25.57 17.68
CA THR A 329 10.18 24.57 18.64
C THR A 329 10.87 23.37 17.96
N PRO A 330 11.66 22.56 18.71
CA PRO A 330 12.16 21.28 18.21
C PRO A 330 11.09 20.37 17.61
N ASP A 331 9.91 20.31 18.24
CA ASP A 331 8.82 19.45 17.78
C ASP A 331 8.20 19.97 16.48
N MET A 332 8.10 21.29 16.29
CA MET A 332 7.70 21.85 15.00
C MET A 332 8.69 21.48 13.88
N ILE A 333 9.99 21.46 14.18
CA ILE A 333 11.01 21.04 13.21
C ILE A 333 10.82 19.55 12.86
N ARG A 334 10.68 18.68 13.86
CA ARG A 334 10.45 17.22 13.66
C ARG A 334 9.19 16.96 12.86
N ASP A 335 8.07 17.57 13.25
CA ASP A 335 6.77 17.41 12.59
C ASP A 335 6.81 17.88 11.13
N THR A 336 7.55 18.95 10.86
CA THR A 336 7.71 19.48 9.50
C THR A 336 8.47 18.48 8.64
N VAL A 337 9.70 18.11 9.03
CA VAL A 337 10.55 17.22 8.21
C VAL A 337 9.98 15.80 8.09
N ALA A 338 9.21 15.33 9.09
CA ALA A 338 8.53 14.04 9.02
C ALA A 338 7.49 13.96 7.89
N ARG A 339 6.91 15.11 7.51
CA ARG A 339 5.87 15.23 6.47
C ARG A 339 6.43 15.60 5.10
N VAL A 340 7.75 15.53 4.91
CA VAL A 340 8.40 15.77 3.62
C VAL A 340 7.73 14.96 2.51
N PRO A 341 7.53 15.53 1.30
CA PRO A 341 6.90 14.83 0.18
C PRO A 341 7.63 13.54 -0.19
N ILE A 342 6.88 12.49 -0.49
CA ILE A 342 7.39 11.20 -0.95
C ILE A 342 6.58 10.80 -2.18
N GLN A 343 7.24 10.26 -3.20
CA GLN A 343 6.53 9.76 -4.38
C GLN A 343 5.66 8.56 -3.99
N SER A 344 4.50 8.44 -4.64
CA SER A 344 3.65 7.24 -4.55
C SER A 344 4.49 5.98 -4.76
N HIS A 345 4.22 4.93 -3.98
CA HIS A 345 4.88 3.62 -4.02
C HIS A 345 6.35 3.53 -3.63
N MET A 346 7.04 4.65 -3.34
CA MET A 346 8.43 4.59 -2.86
C MET A 346 8.54 3.85 -1.50
N LEU A 347 7.67 4.18 -0.54
CA LEU A 347 7.65 3.48 0.75
C LEU A 347 7.14 2.04 0.62
N ASP A 348 6.32 1.74 -0.39
CA ASP A 348 5.89 0.38 -0.65
C ASP A 348 7.04 -0.48 -1.18
N ALA A 349 7.96 0.11 -1.95
CA ALA A 349 9.16 -0.58 -2.41
C ALA A 349 10.13 -0.86 -1.25
N LEU A 350 10.29 0.10 -0.33
CA LEU A 350 11.07 -0.10 0.89
C LEU A 350 10.50 -1.26 1.72
N ARG A 351 9.20 -1.24 2.01
CA ARG A 351 8.53 -2.32 2.75
C ARG A 351 8.56 -3.65 2.01
N LEU A 352 8.46 -3.65 0.69
CA LEU A 352 8.63 -4.86 -0.11
C LEU A 352 10.00 -5.50 0.14
N ALA A 353 11.07 -4.70 0.11
CA ALA A 353 12.41 -5.20 0.41
C ALA A 353 12.53 -5.69 1.87
N ALA A 354 12.12 -4.88 2.84
CA ALA A 354 12.29 -5.16 4.26
C ALA A 354 11.35 -6.26 4.78
N GLU A 355 10.04 -6.10 4.60
CA GLU A 355 9.03 -6.96 5.25
C GLU A 355 8.78 -8.26 4.48
N ILE A 356 8.81 -8.22 3.15
CA ILE A 356 8.47 -9.38 2.31
C ILE A 356 9.70 -10.22 2.01
N TYR A 357 10.80 -9.58 1.58
CA TYR A 357 12.02 -10.29 1.20
C TYR A 357 13.06 -10.37 2.31
N ASN A 358 12.80 -9.74 3.46
CA ASN A 358 13.73 -9.73 4.59
C ASN A 358 15.15 -9.26 4.17
N ALA A 359 15.20 -8.32 3.23
CA ALA A 359 16.43 -7.68 2.80
C ALA A 359 16.93 -6.75 3.92
N ASP A 360 18.24 -6.57 4.01
CA ASP A 360 18.82 -5.61 4.93
C ASP A 360 18.70 -4.21 4.31
N VAL A 361 17.77 -3.40 4.82
CA VAL A 361 17.51 -2.05 4.28
C VAL A 361 18.24 -1.01 5.14
N LYS A 362 19.05 -0.17 4.49
CA LYS A 362 19.80 0.91 5.13
C LYS A 362 19.60 2.24 4.40
N ILE A 363 19.74 3.34 5.13
CA ILE A 363 19.78 4.68 4.54
C ILE A 363 21.22 5.21 4.62
N VAL A 364 21.76 5.67 3.50
CA VAL A 364 23.08 6.30 3.40
C VAL A 364 22.91 7.66 2.72
N SER A 365 22.86 8.72 3.52
CA SER A 365 22.50 10.05 3.03
C SER A 365 23.33 11.16 3.65
N ASP A 366 23.59 12.20 2.85
CA ASP A 366 24.22 13.45 3.29
C ASP A 366 23.24 14.45 3.96
N ALA A 367 22.03 14.00 4.34
CA ALA A 367 21.09 14.75 5.16
C ALA A 367 21.56 14.81 6.63
N ASN A 368 20.64 14.66 7.60
CA ASN A 368 20.99 14.49 9.00
C ASN A 368 20.03 13.55 9.76
N SER A 369 20.51 13.02 10.89
CA SER A 369 19.81 11.97 11.64
C SER A 369 18.42 12.38 12.12
N VAL A 370 18.25 13.59 12.65
CA VAL A 370 16.95 14.08 13.15
C VAL A 370 15.92 14.14 12.04
N TYR A 371 16.30 14.52 10.81
CA TYR A 371 15.35 14.61 9.69
C TYR A 371 14.88 13.24 9.25
N ILE A 372 15.82 12.30 9.08
CA ILE A 372 15.51 10.94 8.63
C ILE A 372 14.72 10.19 9.71
N GLU A 373 15.16 10.25 10.97
CA GLU A 373 14.51 9.56 12.09
C GLU A 373 13.07 10.04 12.28
N SER A 374 12.81 11.36 12.23
CA SER A 374 11.45 11.90 12.36
C SER A 374 10.52 11.40 11.25
N MET A 375 11.03 11.28 10.02
CA MET A 375 10.27 10.70 8.90
C MET A 375 9.99 9.22 9.13
N LEU A 376 11.01 8.43 9.48
CA LEU A 376 10.85 7.00 9.74
C LEU A 376 9.84 6.72 10.86
N GLU A 377 9.89 7.49 11.94
CA GLU A 377 8.96 7.38 13.06
C GLU A 377 7.51 7.66 12.62
N LEU A 378 7.26 8.78 11.94
CA LEU A 378 5.92 9.16 11.49
C LEU A 378 5.35 8.15 10.47
N ARG A 379 6.21 7.56 9.63
CA ARG A 379 5.81 6.59 8.60
C ARG A 379 5.80 5.14 9.08
N GLY A 380 6.18 4.88 10.33
CA GLY A 380 6.21 3.55 10.93
C GLY A 380 7.27 2.63 10.31
N LEU A 381 8.41 3.17 9.88
CA LEU A 381 9.48 2.46 9.16
C LEU A 381 10.72 2.17 10.02
N THR A 382 10.72 2.56 11.29
CA THR A 382 11.88 2.40 12.21
C THR A 382 12.33 0.94 12.35
N GLN A 383 11.43 -0.03 12.17
CA GLN A 383 11.77 -1.47 12.22
C GLN A 383 12.21 -2.00 10.85
N ASP A 384 11.85 -1.32 9.76
CA ASP A 384 12.14 -1.74 8.39
C ASP A 384 13.54 -1.31 7.94
N VAL A 385 14.03 -0.19 8.47
CA VAL A 385 15.38 0.34 8.20
C VAL A 385 16.32 -0.07 9.34
N SER A 386 17.24 -0.97 9.05
CA SER A 386 18.15 -1.54 10.05
C SER A 386 19.21 -0.55 10.54
N GLU A 387 19.57 0.44 9.71
CA GLU A 387 20.59 1.43 10.03
C GLU A 387 20.45 2.70 9.18
N VAL A 388 20.61 3.86 9.83
CA VAL A 388 20.71 5.17 9.18
C VAL A 388 22.15 5.68 9.34
N ILE A 389 22.84 5.86 8.22
CA ILE A 389 24.22 6.35 8.17
C ILE A 389 24.18 7.73 7.53
N THR A 390 24.35 8.78 8.36
CA THR A 390 24.19 10.17 7.94
C THR A 390 24.93 11.12 8.89
N ASN A 391 24.89 12.42 8.61
CA ASN A 391 25.45 13.43 9.50
C ASN A 391 24.69 13.44 10.85
N PRO A 392 25.36 13.25 11.99
CA PRO A 392 24.69 13.25 13.29
C PRO A 392 24.12 14.63 13.62
N ALA A 393 22.87 14.64 14.09
CA ALA A 393 22.20 15.85 14.54
C ALA A 393 21.55 15.70 15.92
N SER A 394 21.50 16.80 16.67
CA SER A 394 20.95 16.84 18.03
C SER A 394 20.51 18.25 18.39
N PHE A 395 19.43 18.37 19.17
CA PHE A 395 19.04 19.66 19.74
C PHE A 395 19.95 20.04 20.91
N GLU A 396 20.46 21.27 20.87
CA GLU A 396 21.26 21.89 21.92
C GLU A 396 20.45 23.03 22.56
N THR A 397 20.37 23.04 23.89
CA THR A 397 19.77 24.14 24.64
C THR A 397 20.74 25.32 24.74
N LEU A 398 20.30 26.48 24.27
CA LEU A 398 21.04 27.74 24.32
C LEU A 398 20.90 28.42 25.69
N GLU A 399 21.79 29.37 26.01
CA GLU A 399 21.78 30.11 27.29
C GLU A 399 20.47 30.85 27.56
N ASN A 400 19.75 31.25 26.50
CA ASN A 400 18.45 31.91 26.58
C ASN A 400 17.26 30.93 26.75
N GLY A 401 17.54 29.64 26.98
CA GLY A 401 16.52 28.59 27.15
C GLY A 401 15.91 28.05 25.86
N ARG A 402 16.27 28.59 24.69
CA ARG A 402 15.80 28.11 23.38
C ARG A 402 16.62 26.89 22.94
N SER A 403 16.14 26.18 21.91
CA SER A 403 16.85 25.04 21.33
C SER A 403 17.30 25.31 19.91
N ARG A 404 18.52 24.91 19.56
CA ARG A 404 19.06 24.92 18.19
C ARG A 404 19.32 23.49 17.74
N LEU A 405 18.90 23.13 16.54
CA LEU A 405 19.33 21.88 15.92
C LEU A 405 20.79 22.03 15.46
N ARG A 406 21.68 21.18 15.97
CA ARG A 406 23.08 21.11 15.57
C ARG A 406 23.28 19.95 14.62
N VAL A 407 24.03 20.18 13.54
CA VAL A 407 24.42 19.16 12.56
C VAL A 407 25.94 19.10 12.48
N ARG A 408 26.51 17.90 12.59
CA ARG A 408 27.97 17.68 12.54
C ARG A 408 28.32 16.74 11.38
N PRO A 409 29.52 16.86 10.79
CA PRO A 409 29.93 15.98 9.71
C PRO A 409 30.03 14.51 10.18
N TYR A 410 29.63 13.55 9.33
CA TYR A 410 29.75 12.12 9.61
C TYR A 410 31.21 11.69 9.82
N HIS A 411 32.10 12.05 8.89
CA HIS A 411 33.54 11.99 9.08
C HIS A 411 33.93 13.16 9.99
N GLY A 412 34.12 12.89 11.27
CA GLY A 412 34.42 13.93 12.27
C GLY A 412 35.65 14.77 11.92
N GLU A 413 35.78 15.96 12.51
CA GLU A 413 36.82 16.96 12.19
C GLU A 413 38.27 16.47 12.40
N ALA A 414 38.46 15.38 13.14
CA ALA A 414 39.76 14.75 13.37
C ALA A 414 40.21 13.79 12.25
N PHE A 415 39.36 13.50 11.26
CA PHE A 415 39.71 12.65 10.13
C PHE A 415 40.35 13.47 9.01
N GLU A 416 41.49 13.02 8.49
CA GLU A 416 42.04 13.53 7.24
C GLU A 416 40.98 13.42 6.13
N ALA A 417 40.96 14.41 5.24
CA ALA A 417 40.05 14.41 4.09
C ALA A 417 40.16 13.06 3.36
N HIS A 418 39.02 12.40 3.17
CA HIS A 418 38.98 11.03 2.63
C HIS A 418 39.45 10.92 1.16
N GLY A 419 39.88 12.02 0.53
CA GLY A 419 40.49 12.04 -0.80
C GLY A 419 39.59 11.53 -1.93
N CYS A 420 38.27 11.51 -1.73
CA CYS A 420 37.32 11.11 -2.77
C CYS A 420 37.01 12.32 -3.64
N GLU A 421 37.05 12.14 -4.96
CA GLU A 421 36.74 13.19 -5.93
C GLU A 421 35.23 13.50 -6.02
N TRP A 422 34.40 12.54 -5.63
CA TRP A 422 32.95 12.57 -5.89
C TRP A 422 32.10 12.99 -4.70
N CYS A 423 32.63 12.84 -3.48
CA CYS A 423 31.91 13.07 -2.24
C CYS A 423 32.40 14.33 -1.53
N PRO A 424 31.51 15.07 -0.86
CA PRO A 424 31.90 16.16 0.01
C PRO A 424 32.69 15.63 1.22
N THR A 425 33.55 16.46 1.80
CA THR A 425 34.53 16.04 2.82
C THR A 425 33.92 15.43 4.08
N ASN A 426 32.65 15.74 4.36
CA ASN A 426 31.94 15.30 5.56
C ASN A 426 31.44 13.85 5.47
N MET A 427 31.22 13.28 4.28
CA MET A 427 30.66 11.94 4.15
C MET A 427 30.99 11.31 2.79
N CYS A 428 31.47 10.06 2.78
CA CYS A 428 31.84 9.34 1.56
C CYS A 428 31.02 8.06 1.42
N LYS A 429 30.04 8.06 0.51
CA LYS A 429 29.10 6.94 0.35
C LYS A 429 29.77 5.66 -0.18
N GLY A 430 30.77 5.77 -1.07
CA GLY A 430 31.54 4.61 -1.55
C GLY A 430 32.30 3.89 -0.42
N ARG A 431 32.96 4.63 0.46
CA ARG A 431 33.61 4.05 1.65
C ARG A 431 32.61 3.40 2.60
N ILE A 432 31.42 3.97 2.75
CA ILE A 432 30.36 3.38 3.57
C ILE A 432 29.88 2.06 2.97
N VAL A 433 29.65 2.00 1.65
CA VAL A 433 29.34 0.74 0.94
C VAL A 433 30.42 -0.31 1.17
N ASP A 434 31.70 0.04 1.09
CA ASP A 434 32.81 -0.90 1.39
C ASP A 434 32.75 -1.43 2.82
N ILE A 435 32.45 -0.57 3.79
CA ILE A 435 32.33 -0.95 5.20
C ILE A 435 31.17 -1.93 5.39
N LEU A 436 30.00 -1.64 4.80
CA LEU A 436 28.82 -2.50 4.87
C LEU A 436 29.11 -3.90 4.29
N ARG A 437 29.75 -3.96 3.11
CA ARG A 437 30.12 -5.23 2.46
C ARG A 437 31.19 -6.01 3.20
N LYS A 438 32.09 -5.34 3.93
CA LYS A 438 33.06 -5.99 4.82
C LYS A 438 32.42 -6.53 6.09
N ALA A 439 31.41 -5.84 6.62
CA ALA A 439 30.70 -6.26 7.81
C ALA A 439 29.80 -7.48 7.54
N HIS A 440 29.15 -7.54 6.37
CA HIS A 440 28.27 -8.64 5.99
C HIS A 440 28.44 -9.04 4.51
N PRO A 441 28.59 -10.35 4.20
CA PRO A 441 28.79 -10.83 2.84
C PRO A 441 27.47 -10.91 2.08
N TYR A 442 26.94 -9.76 1.63
CA TYR A 442 25.74 -9.71 0.79
C TYR A 442 25.99 -10.36 -0.58
N SER A 443 24.99 -11.09 -1.09
CA SER A 443 25.00 -11.66 -2.44
C SER A 443 24.85 -10.60 -3.52
N SER A 444 24.10 -9.54 -3.23
CA SER A 444 23.86 -8.39 -4.09
C SER A 444 23.55 -7.14 -3.26
N VAL A 445 23.83 -5.98 -3.84
CA VAL A 445 23.46 -4.65 -3.34
C VAL A 445 22.53 -3.98 -4.35
N LEU A 446 21.38 -3.49 -3.88
CA LEU A 446 20.49 -2.60 -4.61
C LEU A 446 20.68 -1.19 -4.07
N TYR A 447 21.21 -0.28 -4.88
CA TYR A 447 21.47 1.09 -4.45
C TYR A 447 20.53 2.06 -5.17
N VAL A 448 19.73 2.84 -4.45
CA VAL A 448 18.79 3.83 -5.00
C VAL A 448 19.33 5.23 -4.70
N GLY A 449 19.62 6.02 -5.74
CA GLY A 449 20.22 7.35 -5.60
C GLY A 449 19.93 8.30 -6.76
N ASP A 450 20.28 9.58 -6.59
CA ASP A 450 19.98 10.65 -7.55
C ASP A 450 21.22 11.45 -7.99
N GLY A 451 22.23 11.59 -7.13
CA GLY A 451 23.22 12.65 -7.22
C GLY A 451 24.69 12.23 -7.27
N SER A 452 25.58 13.19 -6.99
CA SER A 452 27.04 13.00 -7.11
C SER A 452 27.63 12.07 -6.04
N GLY A 453 27.10 12.12 -4.81
CA GLY A 453 27.53 11.22 -3.74
C GLY A 453 27.21 9.75 -4.06
N ASP A 454 26.12 9.51 -4.78
CA ASP A 454 25.66 8.19 -5.20
C ASP A 454 26.48 7.63 -6.35
N PHE A 455 27.05 8.49 -7.19
CA PHE A 455 28.02 8.07 -8.19
C PHE A 455 29.24 7.42 -7.52
N CYS A 456 29.72 8.00 -6.41
CA CYS A 456 30.78 7.35 -5.61
C CYS A 456 30.34 5.96 -5.15
N ALA A 457 29.16 5.82 -4.56
CA ALA A 457 28.65 4.53 -4.14
C ALA A 457 28.60 3.52 -5.30
N ALA A 458 28.08 3.94 -6.46
CA ALA A 458 28.00 3.12 -7.67
C ALA A 458 29.36 2.57 -8.13
N THR A 459 30.45 3.36 -8.02
CA THR A 459 31.80 2.90 -8.39
C THR A 459 32.37 1.80 -7.48
N HIS A 460 31.77 1.57 -6.31
CA HIS A 460 32.16 0.52 -5.37
C HIS A 460 31.30 -0.74 -5.47
N LEU A 461 30.33 -0.74 -6.39
CA LEU A 461 29.45 -1.88 -6.66
C LEU A 461 30.03 -2.77 -7.76
N THR A 462 29.61 -4.02 -7.77
CA THR A 462 30.07 -5.09 -8.66
C THR A 462 29.00 -5.48 -9.67
N LYS A 463 29.36 -6.36 -10.60
CA LYS A 463 28.43 -6.90 -11.62
C LYS A 463 27.21 -7.64 -11.08
N LYS A 464 27.18 -7.99 -9.78
CA LYS A 464 26.03 -8.63 -9.11
C LYS A 464 25.04 -7.63 -8.51
N ASP A 465 25.38 -6.36 -8.58
CA ASP A 465 24.68 -5.28 -7.91
C ASP A 465 23.90 -4.45 -8.93
N VAL A 466 22.94 -3.66 -8.44
CA VAL A 466 22.10 -2.80 -9.26
C VAL A 466 22.12 -1.38 -8.70
N VAL A 467 22.33 -0.40 -9.56
CA VAL A 467 22.17 1.03 -9.26
C VAL A 467 20.89 1.51 -9.90
N PHE A 468 19.94 1.93 -9.07
CA PHE A 468 18.76 2.66 -9.49
C PHE A 468 19.07 4.15 -9.52
N ALA A 469 19.35 4.67 -10.72
CA ALA A 469 19.72 6.07 -10.91
C ALA A 469 18.49 6.92 -11.24
N ARG A 470 18.22 7.96 -10.43
CA ARG A 470 17.06 8.82 -10.69
C ARG A 470 17.23 9.54 -12.03
N ALA A 471 16.22 9.39 -12.88
CA ALA A 471 16.16 10.02 -14.19
C ALA A 471 15.77 11.49 -14.07
N ASP A 472 16.26 12.29 -15.02
CA ASP A 472 15.86 13.69 -15.16
C ASP A 472 14.34 13.79 -15.48
N GLU A 473 13.68 14.80 -14.94
CA GLU A 473 12.24 15.01 -15.15
C GLU A 473 11.97 15.64 -16.52
N ALA A 474 10.78 15.39 -17.07
CA ALA A 474 10.37 15.93 -18.38
C ALA A 474 10.28 17.47 -18.40
N ASP A 475 10.18 18.11 -17.23
CA ASP A 475 10.18 19.57 -17.07
C ASP A 475 11.59 20.20 -17.09
N GLY A 476 12.63 19.38 -17.23
CA GLY A 476 14.03 19.80 -17.31
C GLY A 476 14.78 19.77 -15.98
N ARG A 477 14.16 19.34 -14.87
CA ARG A 477 14.88 19.11 -13.60
C ARG A 477 15.85 17.93 -13.76
N SER A 478 17.09 18.11 -13.31
CA SER A 478 18.14 17.09 -13.39
C SER A 478 18.80 16.81 -12.04
N TYR A 479 19.05 15.53 -11.76
CA TYR A 479 19.63 15.03 -10.51
C TYR A 479 21.13 14.70 -10.64
N GLY A 480 21.53 14.24 -11.82
CA GLY A 480 22.93 14.19 -12.26
C GLY A 480 23.67 12.86 -12.07
N LEU A 481 23.12 11.87 -11.35
CA LEU A 481 23.74 10.54 -11.24
C LEU A 481 23.86 9.85 -12.60
N GLN A 482 22.77 9.73 -13.35
CA GLN A 482 22.76 9.08 -14.67
C GLN A 482 23.81 9.70 -15.60
N LYS A 483 23.82 11.04 -15.69
CA LYS A 483 24.79 11.79 -16.50
C LYS A 483 26.25 11.50 -16.10
N ARG A 484 26.55 11.33 -14.81
CA ARG A 484 27.89 11.00 -14.33
C ARG A 484 28.29 9.58 -14.68
N ILE A 485 27.36 8.63 -14.57
CA ILE A 485 27.54 7.24 -15.01
C ILE A 485 27.84 7.22 -16.50
N ASP A 486 27.02 7.89 -17.32
CA ASP A 486 27.18 7.93 -18.78
C ASP A 486 28.51 8.56 -19.21
N SER A 487 29.00 9.55 -18.44
CA SER A 487 30.30 10.19 -18.68
C SER A 487 31.49 9.35 -18.23
N ASN A 488 31.27 8.33 -17.39
CA ASN A 488 32.31 7.50 -16.78
C ASN A 488 31.93 6.00 -16.78
N PRO A 489 31.56 5.41 -17.93
CA PRO A 489 30.95 4.08 -17.98
C PRO A 489 31.88 2.95 -17.50
N ASN A 490 33.20 3.17 -17.54
CA ASN A 490 34.19 2.19 -17.10
C ASN A 490 34.40 2.15 -15.58
N LEU A 491 33.82 3.10 -14.82
CA LEU A 491 33.97 3.18 -13.36
C LEU A 491 32.84 2.46 -12.60
N VAL A 492 31.75 2.08 -13.26
CA VAL A 492 30.59 1.43 -12.64
C VAL A 492 30.42 0.05 -13.25
N GLU A 493 30.66 -1.00 -12.46
CA GLU A 493 30.48 -2.39 -12.91
C GLU A 493 29.05 -2.91 -12.74
N ALA A 494 28.27 -2.28 -11.86
CA ALA A 494 26.90 -2.67 -11.55
C ALA A 494 25.95 -2.44 -12.73
N SER A 495 24.82 -3.17 -12.73
CA SER A 495 23.74 -2.89 -13.67
C SER A 495 23.09 -1.56 -13.32
N VAL A 496 22.96 -0.67 -14.29
CA VAL A 496 22.36 0.66 -14.07
C VAL A 496 20.95 0.68 -14.63
N VAL A 497 19.98 1.01 -13.78
CA VAL A 497 18.56 1.05 -14.09
C VAL A 497 18.04 2.46 -13.80
N PRO A 498 17.62 3.23 -14.81
CA PRO A 498 17.02 4.54 -14.56
C PRO A 498 15.62 4.37 -13.93
N TRP A 499 15.24 5.29 -13.04
CA TRP A 499 13.90 5.34 -12.45
C TRP A 499 13.36 6.77 -12.39
N SER A 500 12.04 6.95 -12.55
CA SER A 500 11.40 8.27 -12.46
C SER A 500 10.37 8.35 -11.33
N THR A 501 9.77 7.22 -10.99
CA THR A 501 8.66 7.10 -10.04
C THR A 501 8.91 6.03 -8.98
N GLY A 502 8.24 6.12 -7.83
CA GLY A 502 8.25 5.06 -6.84
C GLY A 502 7.65 3.74 -7.36
N ASP A 503 6.73 3.78 -8.34
CA ASP A 503 6.26 2.60 -9.06
C ASP A 503 7.39 1.86 -9.79
N ASP A 504 8.38 2.59 -10.32
CA ASP A 504 9.51 1.98 -11.02
C ASP A 504 10.40 1.20 -10.06
N ILE A 505 10.75 1.80 -8.92
CA ILE A 505 11.51 1.12 -7.88
C ILE A 505 10.75 -0.11 -7.38
N TYR A 506 9.45 0.03 -7.08
CA TYR A 506 8.62 -1.09 -6.65
C TYR A 506 8.64 -2.24 -7.66
N ARG A 507 8.42 -1.94 -8.95
CA ARG A 507 8.41 -2.93 -10.04
C ARG A 507 9.76 -3.62 -10.18
N HIS A 508 10.85 -2.86 -10.15
CA HIS A 508 12.18 -3.44 -10.28
C HIS A 508 12.59 -4.27 -9.07
N PHE A 509 12.24 -3.84 -7.85
CA PHE A 509 12.47 -4.66 -6.66
C PHE A 509 11.69 -5.96 -6.76
N SER A 510 10.39 -5.89 -7.11
CA SER A 510 9.58 -7.08 -7.34
C SER A 510 10.24 -8.01 -8.38
N GLN A 511 10.68 -7.51 -9.52
CA GLN A 511 11.35 -8.32 -10.54
C GLN A 511 12.66 -8.93 -10.04
N PHE A 512 13.50 -8.14 -9.37
CA PHE A 512 14.79 -8.59 -8.86
C PHE A 512 14.64 -9.71 -7.82
N PHE A 513 13.74 -9.54 -6.86
CA PHE A 513 13.56 -10.51 -5.78
C PHE A 513 12.75 -11.75 -6.19
N HIS A 514 11.93 -11.68 -7.24
CA HIS A 514 11.22 -12.85 -7.79
C HIS A 514 12.06 -13.65 -8.80
N ALA A 515 13.14 -13.09 -9.35
CA ALA A 515 13.99 -13.81 -10.26
C ALA A 515 14.72 -14.95 -9.52
N PRO A 516 14.75 -16.19 -10.05
CA PRO A 516 15.59 -17.24 -9.49
C PRO A 516 17.06 -16.78 -9.54
N PRO A 517 17.89 -17.10 -8.52
CA PRO A 517 19.29 -16.70 -8.51
C PRO A 517 20.00 -17.23 -9.77
N PRO A 518 20.89 -16.44 -10.38
CA PRO A 518 21.61 -16.82 -11.60
C PRO A 518 22.52 -18.03 -11.42
#